data_AF-A0A522XCK2-F1
#
_entry.id   AF-A0A522XCK2-F1
#
_cell.length_a   1.000
_cell.length_b   1.000
_cell.length_c   1.000
_cell.angle_alpha   90.00
_cell.angle_beta   90.00
_cell.angle_gamma   90.00
#
_symmetry.space_group_name_H-M   'P 1'
#
loop_
_entity.id
_entity.type
_entity.pdbx_description
1 polymer ?
#
loop_
_entity_poly.entity_id
_entity_poly.type
_entity_poly.pdbx_seq_one_letter_code
_entity_poly.pdbx_strand_id
1 'polypeptide(L)'
;MKTILKLLAIAFLVFGAIVVFTNPSPTQISCSNLNHWSRTNPPVNQPHIFCGEWSQNRPKGFHSRPGGVNPPTVGTFRITQSANSQGIYGGTWNYYGRSSPTKFSTMFPDRCTQTQVLNSIIYAATHQRRCPANAPSWAWCGPNAPTANASNYCQGNDNRLFTIAGASFSDGKINTAFPLR
;
A
#
# COMPACT_ATOMS: atom_id res chain seq x y z
N MET A 1 -42.50 69.49 17.91
CA MET A 1 -42.72 69.12 16.49
C MET A 1 -42.47 67.62 16.34
N LYS A 2 -43.41 66.94 15.68
CA LYS A 2 -43.45 65.49 15.44
C LYS A 2 -42.32 65.08 14.49
N THR A 3 -41.67 63.95 14.73
CA THR A 3 -41.38 62.96 13.66
C THR A 3 -41.08 61.58 14.24
N ILE A 4 -41.98 60.65 13.92
CA ILE A 4 -41.83 59.20 14.03
C ILE A 4 -41.01 58.74 12.82
N LEU A 5 -39.99 57.88 12.98
CA LEU A 5 -39.67 56.87 11.95
C LEU A 5 -38.77 55.71 12.42
N LYS A 6 -39.40 54.54 12.52
CA LYS A 6 -39.00 53.18 12.08
C LYS A 6 -37.82 52.44 12.74
N LEU A 7 -38.19 51.25 13.25
CA LEU A 7 -37.35 50.10 13.56
C LEU A 7 -36.47 49.66 12.38
N LEU A 8 -35.31 49.09 12.69
CA LEU A 8 -34.77 47.90 12.03
C LEU A 8 -33.82 47.18 13.00
N ALA A 9 -34.31 46.11 13.60
CA ALA A 9 -33.49 45.13 14.31
C ALA A 9 -32.76 44.29 13.26
N ILE A 10 -31.43 44.36 13.24
CA ILE A 10 -30.59 43.45 12.45
C ILE A 10 -30.08 42.38 13.40
N ALA A 11 -30.79 41.26 13.47
CA ALA A 11 -30.28 40.04 14.09
C ALA A 11 -29.35 39.35 13.09
N PHE A 12 -28.03 39.46 13.30
CA PHE A 12 -27.03 38.67 12.59
C PHE A 12 -27.11 37.21 13.04
N LEU A 13 -27.88 36.39 12.33
CA LEU A 13 -27.84 34.93 12.44
C LEU A 13 -26.59 34.41 11.72
N VAL A 14 -25.50 34.21 12.47
CA VAL A 14 -24.32 33.49 11.98
C VAL A 14 -24.66 32.00 11.93
N PHE A 15 -25.18 31.53 10.80
CA PHE A 15 -25.28 30.10 10.49
C PHE A 15 -23.87 29.59 10.16
N GLY A 16 -23.13 29.18 11.18
CA GLY A 16 -21.86 28.47 11.02
C GLY A 16 -22.12 27.07 10.46
N ALA A 17 -21.92 26.89 9.15
CA ALA A 17 -21.91 25.57 8.54
C ALA A 17 -20.67 24.80 9.03
N ILE A 18 -20.85 23.94 10.03
CA ILE A 18 -19.84 22.97 10.45
C ILE A 18 -19.75 21.92 9.34
N VAL A 19 -18.79 22.07 8.43
CA VAL A 19 -18.45 21.05 7.45
C VAL A 19 -17.70 19.94 8.17
N VAL A 20 -18.40 18.86 8.51
CA VAL A 20 -17.80 17.66 9.09
C VAL A 20 -17.10 16.91 7.96
N PHE A 21 -15.78 17.10 7.83
CA PHE A 21 -14.95 16.28 6.94
C PHE A 21 -14.80 14.88 7.53
N THR A 22 -15.61 13.93 7.08
CA THR A 22 -15.42 12.51 7.38
C THR A 22 -14.23 12.00 6.59
N ASN A 23 -13.06 11.89 7.23
CA ASN A 23 -11.93 11.18 6.62
C ASN A 23 -12.27 9.69 6.61
N PRO A 24 -12.35 9.03 5.44
CA PRO A 24 -12.59 7.59 5.39
C PRO A 24 -11.44 6.88 6.09
N SER A 25 -11.75 6.13 7.15
CA SER A 25 -10.77 5.26 7.82
C SER A 25 -10.22 4.25 6.80
N PRO A 26 -8.92 3.94 6.85
CA PRO A 26 -8.36 2.98 5.92
C PRO A 26 -9.03 1.63 6.10
N THR A 27 -9.55 1.07 5.00
CA THR A 27 -10.26 -0.20 5.02
C THR A 27 -9.27 -1.35 4.97
N GLN A 28 -9.42 -2.30 5.89
CA GLN A 28 -8.65 -3.53 5.94
C GLN A 28 -8.89 -4.38 4.68
N ILE A 29 -7.85 -5.03 4.16
CA ILE A 29 -7.98 -5.98 3.03
C ILE A 29 -8.78 -7.21 3.47
N SER A 30 -9.88 -7.48 2.79
CA SER A 30 -10.74 -8.65 3.03
C SER A 30 -10.16 -9.91 2.39
N CYS A 31 -9.20 -10.57 3.05
CA CYS A 31 -8.47 -11.71 2.50
C CYS A 31 -9.33 -12.92 2.12
N SER A 32 -10.49 -13.12 2.75
CA SER A 32 -11.45 -14.17 2.39
C SER A 32 -12.17 -13.92 1.06
N ASN A 33 -12.29 -12.66 0.64
CA ASN A 33 -13.00 -12.23 -0.56
C ASN A 33 -12.03 -11.75 -1.66
N LEU A 34 -10.72 -11.86 -1.41
CA LEU A 34 -9.70 -11.40 -2.32
C LEU A 34 -9.44 -12.47 -3.38
N ASN A 35 -9.68 -12.12 -4.65
CA ASN A 35 -9.29 -13.00 -5.76
C ASN A 35 -7.80 -13.31 -5.69
N HIS A 36 -7.44 -14.59 -5.79
CA HIS A 36 -6.04 -15.01 -5.72
C HIS A 36 -5.19 -14.28 -6.79
N TRP A 37 -5.67 -14.29 -8.03
CA TRP A 37 -5.05 -13.56 -9.15
C TRP A 37 -5.77 -12.23 -9.37
N SER A 38 -5.02 -11.14 -9.49
CA SER A 38 -5.57 -9.85 -9.93
C SER A 38 -6.05 -9.93 -11.38
N ARG A 39 -6.95 -9.01 -11.75
CA ARG A 39 -7.41 -8.84 -13.14
C ARG A 39 -6.45 -8.01 -14.00
N THR A 40 -5.23 -7.80 -13.53
CA THR A 40 -4.17 -7.11 -14.28
C THR A 40 -3.56 -8.05 -15.32
N ASN A 41 -2.77 -7.48 -16.24
CA ASN A 41 -1.96 -8.27 -17.16
C ASN A 41 -0.48 -7.83 -17.05
N PRO A 42 0.44 -8.72 -16.60
CA PRO A 42 0.19 -10.07 -16.09
C PRO A 42 -0.64 -10.10 -14.78
N PRO A 43 -1.27 -11.23 -14.42
CA PRO A 43 -1.93 -11.39 -13.13
C PRO A 43 -0.93 -11.43 -11.96
N VAL A 44 -1.30 -10.86 -10.81
CA VAL A 44 -0.50 -10.80 -9.57
C VAL A 44 -1.18 -11.62 -8.48
N ASN A 45 -0.40 -12.39 -7.72
CA ASN A 45 -0.88 -13.12 -6.54
C ASN A 45 -1.20 -12.12 -5.42
N GLN A 46 -2.45 -11.69 -5.33
CA GLN A 46 -2.88 -10.65 -4.38
C GLN A 46 -2.77 -11.10 -2.93
N PRO A 47 -3.20 -12.33 -2.54
CA PRO A 47 -2.96 -12.83 -1.19
C PRO A 47 -1.49 -12.76 -0.77
N HIS A 48 -0.57 -13.11 -1.66
CA HIS A 48 0.87 -13.02 -1.35
C HIS A 48 1.33 -11.58 -1.08
N ILE A 49 0.79 -10.58 -1.78
CA ILE A 49 1.16 -9.17 -1.57
C ILE A 49 0.50 -8.58 -0.32
N PHE A 50 -0.79 -8.80 -0.13
CA PHE A 50 -1.60 -8.02 0.83
C PHE A 50 -1.99 -8.78 2.09
N CYS A 51 -2.10 -10.11 2.02
CA CYS A 51 -2.58 -10.95 3.12
C CYS A 51 -1.43 -11.69 3.82
N GLY A 52 -0.40 -12.05 3.07
CA GLY A 52 0.53 -13.08 3.50
C GLY A 52 -0.11 -14.47 3.45
N GLU A 53 0.71 -15.47 3.23
CA GLU A 53 0.28 -16.86 3.06
C GLU A 53 0.96 -17.76 4.07
N TRP A 54 0.31 -18.84 4.49
CA TRP A 54 0.93 -19.91 5.27
C TRP A 54 1.14 -21.14 4.40
N SER A 55 2.39 -21.55 4.21
CA SER A 55 2.75 -22.66 3.33
C SER A 55 4.09 -23.25 3.74
N GLN A 56 4.22 -24.58 3.68
CA GLN A 56 5.44 -25.28 4.09
C GLN A 56 5.89 -24.91 5.52
N ASN A 57 4.92 -24.85 6.44
CA ASN A 57 5.12 -24.52 7.85
C ASN A 57 5.80 -23.16 8.14
N ARG A 58 5.61 -22.18 7.25
CA ARG A 58 6.15 -20.82 7.42
C ARG A 58 5.28 -19.75 6.75
N PRO A 59 5.32 -18.50 7.24
CA PRO A 59 4.70 -17.37 6.56
C PRO A 59 5.45 -16.98 5.29
N LYS A 60 4.72 -16.54 4.26
CA LYS A 60 5.22 -16.08 2.96
C LYS A 60 4.54 -14.76 2.57
N GLY A 61 5.25 -13.96 1.76
CA GLY A 61 4.72 -12.70 1.26
C GLY A 61 4.50 -11.62 2.33
N PHE A 62 3.37 -10.94 2.22
CA PHE A 62 2.96 -9.74 2.93
C PHE A 62 3.96 -8.59 2.73
N HIS A 63 3.70 -7.78 1.71
CA HIS A 63 4.56 -6.68 1.25
C HIS A 63 3.83 -5.35 1.15
N SER A 64 2.52 -5.30 1.41
CA SER A 64 1.75 -4.06 1.48
C SER A 64 0.72 -4.13 2.60
N ARG A 65 0.61 -3.04 3.37
CA ARG A 65 -0.51 -2.80 4.29
C ARG A 65 -1.15 -1.45 3.90
N PRO A 66 -2.16 -1.44 3.02
CA PRO A 66 -2.84 -0.20 2.69
C PRO A 66 -3.39 0.46 3.97
N GLY A 67 -3.06 1.74 4.15
CA GLY A 67 -3.47 2.56 5.29
C GLY A 67 -2.82 2.23 6.63
N GLY A 68 -1.75 1.43 6.67
CA GLY A 68 -1.16 1.04 7.96
C GLY A 68 -1.86 -0.15 8.63
N VAL A 69 -2.87 -0.73 7.98
CA VAL A 69 -3.77 -1.73 8.58
C VAL A 69 -3.34 -3.16 8.22
N ASN A 70 -3.19 -4.02 9.24
CA ASN A 70 -2.91 -5.45 9.03
C ASN A 70 -4.15 -6.18 8.48
N PRO A 71 -4.00 -7.08 7.49
CA PRO A 71 -5.05 -8.01 7.09
C PRO A 71 -5.35 -9.04 8.20
N PRO A 72 -6.51 -9.74 8.18
CA PRO A 72 -6.87 -10.71 9.21
C PRO A 72 -5.91 -11.91 9.33
N THR A 73 -5.16 -12.18 8.27
CA THR A 73 -4.17 -13.27 8.17
C THR A 73 -2.83 -12.94 8.83
N VAL A 74 -2.58 -11.67 9.18
CA VAL A 74 -1.37 -11.22 9.89
C VAL A 74 -1.70 -11.07 11.37
N GLY A 75 -0.96 -11.79 12.22
CA GLY A 75 -1.06 -11.68 13.66
C GLY A 75 -0.32 -10.44 14.18
N THR A 76 0.87 -10.64 14.74
CA THR A 76 1.73 -9.52 15.14
C THR A 76 2.48 -8.99 13.94
N PHE A 77 2.56 -7.67 13.82
CA PHE A 77 3.51 -6.99 12.94
C PHE A 77 4.35 -6.01 13.76
N ARG A 78 5.67 -6.13 13.66
CA ARG A 78 6.62 -5.21 14.29
C ARG A 78 7.49 -4.57 13.23
N ILE A 79 7.48 -3.24 13.16
CA ILE A 79 8.44 -2.48 12.37
C ILE A 79 9.83 -2.72 12.95
N THR A 80 10.74 -3.26 12.14
CA THR A 80 12.14 -3.54 12.53
C THR A 80 13.13 -2.68 11.76
N GLN A 81 12.69 -2.06 10.66
CA GLN A 81 13.43 -1.03 9.94
C GLN A 81 12.47 0.13 9.69
N SER A 82 12.80 1.32 10.20
CA SER A 82 11.98 2.51 9.99
C SER A 82 11.87 2.90 8.52
N ALA A 83 10.79 3.62 8.20
CA ALA A 83 10.57 4.17 6.87
C ALA A 83 11.75 5.06 6.44
N ASN A 84 12.24 4.82 5.21
CA ASN A 84 13.19 5.72 4.56
C ASN A 84 12.45 6.97 4.00
N SER A 85 13.18 7.85 3.28
CA SER A 85 12.60 9.05 2.67
C SER A 85 11.47 8.76 1.67
N GLN A 86 11.40 7.54 1.14
CA GLN A 86 10.38 7.09 0.19
C GLN A 86 9.15 6.50 0.90
N GLY A 87 9.17 6.35 2.23
CA GLY A 87 8.11 5.70 2.99
C GLY A 87 8.21 4.17 3.01
N ILE A 88 9.29 3.60 2.47
CA ILE A 88 9.53 2.16 2.44
C ILE A 88 10.18 1.75 3.76
N TYR A 89 9.61 0.74 4.41
CA TYR A 89 10.06 0.25 5.71
C TYR A 89 10.11 -1.28 5.72
N GLY A 90 10.73 -1.83 6.76
CA GLY A 90 10.83 -3.28 6.95
C GLY A 90 10.17 -3.68 8.26
N GLY A 91 9.56 -4.85 8.29
CA GLY A 91 9.05 -5.39 9.54
C GLY A 91 8.99 -6.91 9.57
N THR A 92 8.91 -7.40 10.80
CA THR A 92 8.80 -8.81 11.11
C THR A 92 7.37 -9.13 11.54
N TRP A 93 6.83 -10.22 11.03
CA TRP A 93 5.43 -10.59 11.26
C TRP A 93 5.22 -12.08 11.39
N ASN A 94 4.10 -12.47 12.00
CA ASN A 94 3.68 -13.85 12.11
C ASN A 94 2.29 -14.04 11.50
N TYR A 95 2.02 -15.26 11.02
CA TYR A 95 0.69 -15.60 10.52
C TYR A 95 -0.31 -15.68 11.68
N TYR A 96 -1.55 -15.23 11.47
CA TYR A 96 -2.58 -15.23 12.50
C TYR A 96 -2.77 -16.63 13.10
N GLY A 97 -2.91 -16.70 14.43
CA GLY A 97 -2.98 -17.96 15.18
C GLY A 97 -1.66 -18.73 15.30
N ARG A 98 -0.53 -18.19 14.80
CA ARG A 98 0.78 -18.86 14.83
C ARG A 98 1.88 -17.88 15.21
N SER A 99 2.39 -17.95 16.44
CA SER A 99 3.46 -17.06 16.93
C SER A 99 4.84 -17.34 16.30
N SER A 100 5.05 -18.52 15.72
CA SER A 100 6.32 -18.94 15.11
C SER A 100 6.08 -19.87 13.89
N PRO A 101 6.95 -19.82 12.86
CA PRO A 101 8.05 -18.86 12.69
C PRO A 101 7.55 -17.50 12.21
N THR A 102 8.36 -16.47 12.42
CA THR A 102 8.12 -15.12 11.87
C THR A 102 8.80 -14.92 10.52
N LYS A 103 8.36 -13.94 9.74
CA LYS A 103 8.99 -13.53 8.47
C LYS A 103 9.30 -12.04 8.47
N PHE A 104 10.43 -11.67 7.88
CA PHE A 104 10.74 -10.30 7.49
C PHE A 104 10.16 -9.97 6.10
N SER A 105 9.59 -8.78 5.96
CA SER A 105 9.15 -8.23 4.68
C SER A 105 9.47 -6.74 4.60
N THR A 106 9.93 -6.31 3.42
CA THR A 106 9.92 -4.89 3.04
C THR A 106 8.51 -4.52 2.58
N MET A 107 8.07 -3.34 2.97
CA MET A 107 6.70 -2.87 2.83
C MET A 107 6.62 -1.67 1.89
N PHE A 108 5.66 -1.71 0.97
CA PHE A 108 5.22 -0.51 0.23
C PHE A 108 4.76 0.58 1.21
N PRO A 109 4.91 1.87 0.87
CA PRO A 109 4.39 2.96 1.68
C PRO A 109 2.92 2.76 2.03
N ASP A 110 2.57 2.93 3.30
CA ASP A 110 1.22 2.65 3.82
C ASP A 110 0.14 3.49 3.15
N ARG A 111 0.48 4.69 2.67
CA ARG A 111 -0.47 5.55 1.92
C ARG A 111 -0.88 4.98 0.56
N CYS A 112 -0.18 3.97 0.05
CA CYS A 112 -0.50 3.38 -1.24
C CYS A 112 -1.72 2.48 -1.15
N THR A 113 -2.68 2.71 -2.03
CA THR A 113 -3.85 1.83 -2.17
C THR A 113 -3.47 0.50 -2.80
N GLN A 114 -4.34 -0.51 -2.65
CA GLN A 114 -4.19 -1.80 -3.32
C GLN A 114 -3.98 -1.63 -4.83
N THR A 115 -4.79 -0.79 -5.49
CA THR A 115 -4.70 -0.51 -6.93
C THR A 115 -3.37 0.13 -7.30
N GLN A 116 -2.91 1.11 -6.54
CA GLN A 116 -1.63 1.77 -6.79
C GLN A 116 -0.45 0.79 -6.67
N VAL A 117 -0.47 -0.10 -5.67
CA VAL A 117 0.54 -1.14 -5.51
C VAL A 117 0.52 -2.10 -6.69
N LEU A 118 -0.66 -2.59 -7.10
CA LEU A 118 -0.79 -3.47 -8.25
C LEU A 118 -0.27 -2.81 -9.54
N ASN A 119 -0.68 -1.57 -9.82
CA ASN A 119 -0.21 -0.82 -10.99
C ASN A 119 1.31 -0.67 -10.99
N SER A 120 1.91 -0.38 -9.84
CA SER A 120 3.37 -0.29 -9.70
C SER A 120 4.08 -1.61 -9.94
N ILE A 121 3.54 -2.72 -9.43
CA ILE A 121 4.08 -4.06 -9.67
C ILE A 121 4.07 -4.39 -11.17
N ILE A 122 2.95 -4.13 -11.85
CA ILE A 122 2.81 -4.38 -13.29
C ILE A 122 3.78 -3.52 -14.09
N TYR A 123 3.91 -2.25 -13.74
CA TYR A 123 4.84 -1.37 -14.42
C TYR A 123 6.28 -1.87 -14.28
N ALA A 124 6.70 -2.19 -13.06
CA ALA A 124 8.03 -2.72 -12.80
C ALA A 124 8.30 -4.03 -13.57
N ALA A 125 7.33 -4.95 -13.58
CA ALA A 125 7.46 -6.25 -14.25
C ALA A 125 7.53 -6.14 -15.78
N THR A 126 6.92 -5.12 -16.37
CA THR A 126 6.92 -4.86 -17.82
C THR A 126 8.04 -3.91 -18.27
N HIS A 127 8.67 -3.20 -17.33
CA HIS A 127 9.76 -2.25 -17.58
C HIS A 127 11.00 -2.64 -16.78
N GLN A 128 11.40 -3.90 -16.93
CA GLN A 128 12.51 -4.46 -16.17
C GLN A 128 13.82 -3.75 -16.50
N ARG A 129 14.67 -3.63 -15.49
CA ARG A 129 16.01 -3.08 -15.55
C ARG A 129 16.95 -3.97 -14.76
N ARG A 130 18.26 -3.72 -14.89
CA ARG A 130 19.27 -4.39 -14.06
C ARG A 130 18.95 -4.15 -12.58
N CYS A 131 18.83 -5.24 -11.83
CA CYS A 131 18.65 -5.18 -10.39
C CYS A 131 19.87 -4.55 -9.69
N PRO A 132 19.65 -3.71 -8.66
CA PRO A 132 20.74 -3.23 -7.82
C PRO A 132 21.36 -4.39 -7.01
N ALA A 133 22.58 -4.19 -6.51
CA ALA A 133 23.35 -5.25 -5.85
C ALA A 133 22.71 -5.83 -4.58
N ASN A 134 21.82 -5.07 -3.93
CA ASN A 134 21.09 -5.49 -2.74
C ASN A 134 19.80 -6.26 -3.05
N ALA A 135 19.44 -6.46 -4.31
CA ALA A 135 18.30 -7.26 -4.70
C ALA A 135 18.64 -8.77 -4.66
N PRO A 136 17.67 -9.65 -4.38
CA PRO A 136 17.88 -11.09 -4.53
C PRO A 136 18.24 -11.46 -5.98
N SER A 137 19.17 -12.40 -6.15
CA SER A 137 19.68 -12.80 -7.48
C SER A 137 18.64 -13.41 -8.43
N TRP A 138 17.55 -13.92 -7.88
CA TRP A 138 16.44 -14.51 -8.65
C TRP A 138 15.42 -13.47 -9.13
N ALA A 139 15.49 -12.24 -8.64
CA ALA A 139 14.45 -11.25 -8.88
C ALA A 139 14.63 -10.57 -10.25
N TRP A 140 13.50 -10.26 -10.89
CA TRP A 140 13.46 -9.12 -11.80
C TRP A 140 13.33 -7.84 -11.00
N CYS A 141 13.76 -6.71 -11.58
CA CYS A 141 13.59 -5.39 -10.96
C CYS A 141 13.07 -4.38 -11.97
N GLY A 142 12.28 -3.40 -11.50
CA GLY A 142 11.82 -2.29 -12.32
C GLY A 142 11.39 -1.08 -11.48
N PRO A 143 11.20 0.10 -12.09
CA PRO A 143 10.70 1.26 -11.39
C PRO A 143 9.23 1.07 -10.98
N ASN A 144 8.81 1.73 -9.90
CA ASN A 144 7.43 1.71 -9.40
C ASN A 144 6.42 2.47 -10.28
N ALA A 145 6.87 3.30 -11.22
CA ALA A 145 6.02 4.15 -12.06
C ALA A 145 6.79 4.65 -13.30
N PRO A 146 6.09 5.12 -14.36
CA PRO A 146 6.72 5.72 -15.53
C PRO A 146 7.44 7.03 -15.24
N THR A 147 6.87 7.84 -14.35
CA THR A 147 7.40 9.12 -13.93
C THR A 147 7.13 9.33 -12.44
N ALA A 148 7.91 10.23 -11.83
CA ALA A 148 7.59 10.72 -10.50
C ALA A 148 6.17 11.31 -10.47
N ASN A 149 5.49 11.19 -9.33
CA ASN A 149 4.15 11.75 -9.09
C ASN A 149 3.03 11.21 -10.00
N ALA A 150 3.22 10.09 -10.70
CA ALA A 150 2.14 9.44 -11.42
C ALA A 150 1.09 8.90 -10.42
N SER A 151 -0.08 9.54 -10.32
CA SER A 151 -1.08 9.33 -9.26
C SER A 151 -1.69 7.92 -9.22
N ASN A 152 -1.70 7.23 -10.35
CA ASN A 152 -2.20 5.86 -10.48
C ASN A 152 -1.24 4.80 -9.90
N TYR A 153 -0.05 5.20 -9.47
CA TYR A 153 1.01 4.32 -8.97
C TYR A 153 1.31 4.61 -7.50
N CYS A 154 1.93 3.65 -6.83
CA CYS A 154 2.37 3.82 -5.45
C CYS A 154 3.58 4.76 -5.41
N GLN A 155 3.41 5.94 -4.83
CA GLN A 155 4.43 7.01 -4.85
C GLN A 155 5.32 6.98 -3.62
N GLY A 156 6.63 7.20 -3.82
CA GLY A 156 7.57 7.47 -2.73
C GLY A 156 7.30 8.82 -2.06
N ASN A 157 7.46 8.90 -0.73
CA ASN A 157 7.20 10.11 0.06
C ASN A 157 8.03 11.33 -0.36
N ASP A 158 9.20 11.11 -0.96
CA ASP A 158 10.12 12.14 -1.45
C ASP A 158 9.93 12.47 -2.95
N ASN A 159 8.82 12.03 -3.55
CA ASN A 159 8.49 12.22 -4.97
C ASN A 159 9.52 11.59 -5.94
N ARG A 160 10.36 10.66 -5.47
CA ARG A 160 11.27 9.91 -6.33
C ARG A 160 10.69 8.55 -6.67
N LEU A 161 11.13 8.01 -7.82
CA LEU A 161 10.89 6.62 -8.17
C LEU A 161 11.68 5.71 -7.20
N PHE A 162 11.11 4.56 -6.87
CA PHE A 162 11.78 3.49 -6.15
C PHE A 162 11.76 2.21 -6.97
N THR A 163 12.69 1.31 -6.65
CA THR A 163 12.80 0.03 -7.34
C THR A 163 11.89 -0.99 -6.67
N ILE A 164 11.14 -1.74 -7.48
CA ILE A 164 10.42 -2.95 -7.08
C ILE A 164 11.21 -4.14 -7.59
N ALA A 165 11.41 -5.12 -6.72
CA ALA A 165 11.89 -6.44 -7.10
C ALA A 165 10.71 -7.43 -7.07
N GLY A 166 10.75 -8.47 -7.89
CA GLY A 166 9.71 -9.50 -7.88
C GLY A 166 10.11 -10.78 -8.61
N ALA A 167 9.21 -11.78 -8.55
CA ALA A 167 9.35 -13.02 -9.29
C ALA A 167 8.03 -13.41 -9.97
N SER A 168 8.20 -13.98 -11.15
CA SER A 168 7.12 -14.54 -11.96
C SER A 168 7.25 -16.06 -12.05
N PHE A 169 6.11 -16.74 -12.19
CA PHE A 169 6.06 -18.12 -12.62
C PHE A 169 6.39 -18.23 -14.11
N SER A 170 6.65 -19.45 -14.59
CA SER A 170 6.96 -19.73 -16.00
C SER A 170 5.83 -19.37 -16.96
N ASP A 171 4.59 -19.33 -16.47
CA ASP A 171 3.40 -18.92 -17.22
C ASP A 171 3.17 -17.39 -17.22
N GLY A 172 4.14 -16.62 -16.70
CA GLY A 172 4.12 -15.16 -16.68
C GLY A 172 3.37 -14.53 -15.50
N LYS A 173 2.65 -15.31 -14.69
CA LYS A 173 1.96 -14.75 -13.50
C LYS A 173 2.97 -14.28 -12.45
N ILE A 174 2.73 -13.13 -11.84
CA ILE A 174 3.61 -12.56 -10.80
C ILE A 174 3.24 -13.15 -9.45
N ASN A 175 4.15 -13.94 -8.86
CA ASN A 175 3.92 -14.55 -7.55
C ASN A 175 4.23 -13.61 -6.39
N THR A 176 5.25 -12.76 -6.53
CA THR A 176 5.66 -11.85 -5.47
C THR A 176 6.30 -10.59 -6.04
N ALA A 177 6.16 -9.49 -5.32
CA ALA A 177 6.83 -8.23 -5.59
C ALA A 177 6.89 -7.38 -4.32
N PHE A 178 7.99 -6.64 -4.14
CA PHE A 178 8.24 -5.83 -2.95
C PHE A 178 9.16 -4.66 -3.30
N PRO A 179 9.04 -3.52 -2.60
CA PRO A 179 9.96 -2.41 -2.80
C PRO A 179 11.35 -2.76 -2.23
N LEU A 180 12.39 -2.32 -2.92
CA LEU A 180 13.75 -2.31 -2.39
C LEU A 180 13.96 -1.04 -1.56
N ARG A 181 14.69 -1.17 -0.46
CA ARG A 181 15.05 -0.09 0.46
C ARG A 181 16.51 0.31 0.28
#